data_AF-A0A1V6IHJ3-F1
#
_entry.id   AF-A0A1V6IHJ3-F1
#
_cell.length_a   1.000
_cell.length_b   1.000
_cell.length_c   1.000
_cell.angle_alpha   90.00
_cell.angle_beta   90.00
_cell.angle_gamma   90.00
#
_symmetry.space_group_name_H-M   'P 1'
#
loop_
_entity.id
_entity.type
_entity.pdbx_description
1 polymer ?
#
loop_
_entity_poly.entity_id
_entity_poly.type
_entity_poly.pdbx_seq_one_letter_code
_entity_poly.pdbx_strand_id
1 'polypeptide(L)'
;MVVKDSYNKSLNAAISSRSKPDLAYFDQPRISDYAHDDTIAKLDEYIANSAVIDNTKFFASGLATTVYKGSQYGVPLNMTTSVLFYNKDIVTTPPTSWQEWLNTPVSGHNQSLFDGIGTGGYAGWFTDPELTIAYVPGLLTADLTLYGKYVESQDTTLIFYDPNKVLSSGDVYLYTWDGDGRKITGNWPGTAMFNHGFGYYSWFFHAAYLTENVIFHDNAGNQTGDIVWEIGKNVYHQETGTWTFVSEVHHKATVYASKILEKTATCDATGAANNLNAPEWNETLANQYNDSLDPTTKAYLKTAVADSNGDLLAQAMARYDYIVKKYGTAMFSNFLDRTIPASGSPLVSNEGTNNALVMGAFIVMALVALAGFKLISKKHRYH
;
A
#
# COMPACT_ATOMS: atom_id res chain seq x y z
N MET A 1 -14.59 -20.15 -0.61
CA MET A 1 -13.16 -19.99 -0.95
C MET A 1 -12.38 -20.88 -0.01
N VAL A 2 -11.42 -21.68 -0.51
CA VAL A 2 -10.65 -22.61 0.32
C VAL A 2 -9.21 -22.10 0.39
N VAL A 3 -8.69 -21.90 1.60
CA VAL A 3 -7.31 -21.42 1.82
C VAL A 3 -6.31 -22.46 1.33
N LYS A 4 -5.23 -22.01 0.67
CA LYS A 4 -4.20 -22.87 0.03
C LYS A 4 -3.71 -23.99 0.95
N ASP A 5 -3.33 -23.68 2.18
CA ASP A 5 -2.77 -24.64 3.13
C ASP A 5 -3.78 -25.72 3.58
N SER A 6 -5.08 -25.39 3.52
CA SER A 6 -6.17 -26.32 3.84
C SER A 6 -6.78 -26.98 2.60
N TYR A 7 -6.37 -26.57 1.39
CA TYR A 7 -7.00 -26.97 0.14
C TYR A 7 -7.06 -28.49 -0.04
N ASN A 8 -5.93 -29.15 0.14
CA ASN A 8 -5.81 -30.60 0.02
C ASN A 8 -6.71 -31.35 1.02
N LYS A 9 -6.83 -30.85 2.25
CA LYS A 9 -7.69 -31.45 3.28
C LYS A 9 -9.17 -31.29 2.91
N SER A 10 -9.56 -30.10 2.45
CA SER A 10 -10.93 -29.82 2.02
C SER A 10 -11.32 -30.62 0.78
N LEU A 11 -10.44 -30.71 -0.22
CA LEU A 11 -10.68 -31.48 -1.44
C LEU A 11 -10.84 -32.97 -1.13
N ASN A 12 -9.96 -33.55 -0.30
CA ASN A 12 -10.07 -34.96 0.09
C ASN A 12 -11.37 -35.25 0.85
N ALA A 13 -11.80 -34.36 1.76
CA ALA A 13 -13.09 -34.51 2.45
C ALA A 13 -14.28 -34.42 1.47
N ALA A 14 -14.21 -33.55 0.46
CA ALA A 14 -15.23 -33.46 -0.59
C ALA A 14 -15.27 -34.71 -1.48
N ILE A 15 -14.10 -35.30 -1.81
CA ILE A 15 -13.99 -36.54 -2.59
C ILE A 15 -14.60 -37.73 -1.84
N SER A 16 -14.41 -37.83 -0.52
CA SER A 16 -14.98 -38.92 0.29
C SER A 16 -16.47 -38.76 0.62
N SER A 17 -17.05 -37.60 0.35
CA SER A 17 -18.47 -37.29 0.60
C SER A 17 -19.26 -37.18 -0.71
N ARG A 18 -20.58 -36.95 -0.63
CA ARG A 18 -21.44 -36.79 -1.82
C ARG A 18 -21.42 -35.36 -2.40
N SER A 19 -20.38 -34.58 -2.13
CA SER A 19 -20.26 -33.18 -2.55
C SER A 19 -18.97 -32.93 -3.33
N LYS A 20 -18.67 -33.82 -4.28
CA LYS A 20 -17.50 -33.69 -5.16
C LYS A 20 -17.67 -32.46 -6.08
N PRO A 21 -16.64 -31.65 -6.30
CA PRO A 21 -16.67 -30.62 -7.33
C PRO A 21 -16.58 -31.23 -8.73
N ASP A 22 -17.19 -30.59 -9.72
CA ASP A 22 -17.07 -31.00 -11.13
C ASP A 22 -15.68 -30.72 -11.71
N LEU A 23 -15.02 -29.63 -11.25
CA LEU A 23 -13.66 -29.24 -11.60
C LEU A 23 -12.91 -28.81 -10.35
N ALA A 24 -11.65 -29.22 -10.23
CA ALA A 24 -10.78 -28.86 -9.12
C ALA A 24 -9.40 -28.46 -9.63
N TYR A 25 -8.75 -27.56 -8.90
CA TYR A 25 -7.33 -27.28 -9.04
C TYR A 25 -6.54 -28.41 -8.37
N PHE A 26 -5.44 -28.87 -8.98
CA PHE A 26 -4.57 -29.89 -8.38
C PHE A 26 -3.15 -29.36 -8.30
N ASP A 27 -2.49 -29.63 -7.19
CA ASP A 27 -1.06 -29.42 -7.09
C ASP A 27 -0.32 -30.50 -7.90
N GLN A 28 0.76 -30.09 -8.58
CA GLN A 28 1.37 -30.80 -9.70
C GLN A 28 1.83 -32.25 -9.42
N PRO A 29 2.24 -32.67 -8.20
CA PRO A 29 2.59 -34.07 -7.96
C PRO A 29 1.40 -34.98 -7.67
N ARG A 30 0.17 -34.47 -7.49
CA ARG A 30 -0.95 -35.26 -6.96
C ARG A 30 -1.88 -35.88 -7.99
N ILE A 31 -1.81 -35.45 -9.26
CA ILE A 31 -2.68 -35.99 -10.32
C ILE A 31 -2.53 -37.51 -10.43
N SER A 32 -1.31 -38.05 -10.27
CA SER A 32 -1.07 -39.49 -10.30
C SER A 32 -1.78 -40.25 -9.19
N ASP A 33 -1.88 -39.68 -7.99
CA ASP A 33 -2.53 -40.34 -6.85
C ASP A 33 -4.04 -40.43 -7.09
N TYR A 34 -4.66 -39.32 -7.50
CA TYR A 34 -6.08 -39.28 -7.80
C TYR A 34 -6.47 -40.13 -9.01
N ALA A 35 -5.61 -40.20 -10.03
CA ALA A 35 -5.79 -41.06 -11.19
C ALA A 35 -5.62 -42.55 -10.85
N HIS A 36 -4.67 -42.89 -9.97
CA HIS A 36 -4.51 -44.26 -9.46
C HIS A 36 -5.77 -44.72 -8.71
N ASP A 37 -6.37 -43.84 -7.91
CA ASP A 37 -7.55 -44.13 -7.10
C ASP A 37 -8.88 -44.00 -7.86
N ASP A 38 -8.83 -43.75 -9.17
CA ASP A 38 -10.00 -43.59 -10.06
C ASP A 38 -10.98 -42.49 -9.59
N THR A 39 -10.44 -41.42 -9.01
CA THR A 39 -11.23 -40.32 -8.44
C THR A 39 -11.39 -39.12 -9.38
N ILE A 40 -10.66 -39.10 -10.50
CA ILE A 40 -10.68 -38.05 -11.52
C ILE A 40 -10.81 -38.66 -12.91
N ALA A 41 -11.46 -37.93 -13.82
CA ALA A 41 -11.74 -38.42 -15.16
C ALA A 41 -10.49 -38.44 -16.05
N LYS A 42 -10.38 -39.48 -16.88
CA LYS A 42 -9.45 -39.52 -18.01
C LYS A 42 -9.91 -38.51 -19.08
N LEU A 43 -8.99 -37.67 -19.55
CA LEU A 43 -9.30 -36.50 -20.40
C LEU A 43 -8.93 -36.67 -21.87
N ASP A 44 -8.28 -37.77 -22.27
CA ASP A 44 -7.75 -37.97 -23.64
C ASP A 44 -8.77 -37.65 -24.75
N GLU A 45 -9.99 -38.19 -24.66
CA GLU A 45 -11.04 -37.95 -25.65
C GLU A 45 -11.56 -36.51 -25.63
N TYR A 46 -11.65 -35.89 -24.45
CA TYR A 46 -12.09 -34.51 -24.32
C TYR A 46 -11.06 -33.55 -24.95
N ILE A 47 -9.78 -33.84 -24.78
CA ILE A 47 -8.68 -33.05 -25.32
C ILE A 47 -8.58 -33.25 -26.84
N ALA A 48 -8.66 -34.50 -27.32
CA ALA A 48 -8.61 -34.80 -28.75
C ALA A 48 -9.72 -34.11 -29.56
N ASN A 49 -10.88 -33.89 -28.93
CA ASN A 49 -12.03 -33.22 -29.54
C ASN A 49 -12.09 -31.70 -29.24
N SER A 50 -11.12 -31.16 -28.51
CA SER A 50 -11.13 -29.75 -28.11
C SER A 50 -10.61 -28.85 -29.23
N ALA A 51 -11.39 -27.81 -29.56
CA ALA A 51 -10.94 -26.77 -30.49
C ALA A 51 -9.99 -25.74 -29.84
N VAL A 52 -9.83 -25.78 -28.51
CA VAL A 52 -9.11 -24.75 -27.74
C VAL A 52 -7.93 -25.31 -26.94
N ILE A 53 -7.94 -26.60 -26.58
CA ILE A 53 -6.83 -27.24 -25.88
C ILE A 53 -5.94 -27.92 -26.91
N ASP A 54 -4.73 -27.40 -27.05
CA ASP A 54 -3.70 -27.94 -27.93
C ASP A 54 -2.46 -28.26 -27.09
N ASN A 55 -2.21 -29.55 -26.88
CA ASN A 55 -1.09 -30.03 -26.07
C ASN A 55 0.28 -29.57 -26.59
N THR A 56 0.39 -29.21 -27.88
CA THR A 56 1.65 -28.70 -28.46
C THR A 56 1.99 -27.28 -27.99
N LYS A 57 1.03 -26.56 -27.41
CA LYS A 57 1.22 -25.19 -26.90
C LYS A 57 1.65 -25.13 -25.43
N PHE A 58 1.71 -26.27 -24.75
CA PHE A 58 2.15 -26.34 -23.36
C PHE A 58 3.62 -26.74 -23.27
N PHE A 59 4.31 -26.27 -22.22
CA PHE A 59 5.62 -26.78 -21.89
C PHE A 59 5.54 -28.28 -21.57
N ALA A 60 6.46 -29.06 -22.13
CA ALA A 60 6.47 -30.52 -21.97
C ALA A 60 6.55 -30.95 -20.50
N SER A 61 7.30 -30.22 -19.67
CA SER A 61 7.39 -30.48 -18.23
C SER A 61 6.07 -30.27 -17.51
N GLY A 62 5.33 -29.20 -17.81
CA GLY A 62 3.98 -28.97 -17.28
C GLY A 62 3.01 -30.06 -17.72
N LEU A 63 3.00 -30.42 -19.00
CA LEU A 63 2.13 -31.48 -19.52
C LEU A 63 2.40 -32.83 -18.85
N ALA A 64 3.66 -33.19 -18.63
CA ALA A 64 4.04 -34.46 -17.99
C ALA A 64 3.42 -34.64 -16.59
N THR A 65 3.21 -33.56 -15.84
CA THR A 65 2.55 -33.59 -14.52
C THR A 65 1.08 -34.00 -14.57
N THR A 66 0.46 -33.94 -15.75
CA THR A 66 -0.94 -34.29 -15.95
C THR A 66 -1.14 -35.71 -16.47
N VAL A 67 -0.05 -36.44 -16.72
CA VAL A 67 -0.08 -37.77 -17.35
C VAL A 67 0.17 -38.87 -16.31
N TYR A 68 -0.68 -39.88 -16.31
CA TYR A 68 -0.53 -41.08 -15.50
C TYR A 68 -0.70 -42.32 -16.38
N LYS A 69 0.26 -43.25 -16.33
CA LYS A 69 0.31 -44.48 -17.15
C LYS A 69 -0.02 -44.26 -18.64
N GLY A 70 0.44 -43.13 -19.20
CA GLY A 70 0.28 -42.79 -20.61
C GLY A 70 -1.08 -42.19 -20.99
N SER A 71 -1.94 -41.86 -20.03
CA SER A 71 -3.20 -41.14 -20.26
C SER A 71 -3.21 -39.82 -19.50
N GLN A 72 -3.96 -38.83 -20.00
CA GLN A 72 -3.97 -37.48 -19.44
C GLN A 72 -5.19 -37.29 -18.52
N TYR A 73 -4.97 -36.74 -17.34
CA TYR A 73 -5.98 -36.57 -16.29
C TYR A 73 -6.14 -35.13 -15.81
N GLY A 74 -5.43 -34.18 -16.43
CA GLY A 74 -5.53 -32.76 -16.14
C GLY A 74 -5.08 -31.90 -17.32
N VAL A 75 -5.26 -30.58 -17.19
CA VAL A 75 -4.78 -29.58 -18.15
C VAL A 75 -3.88 -28.61 -17.39
N PRO A 76 -2.64 -28.33 -17.83
CA PRO A 76 -1.79 -27.37 -17.15
C PRO A 76 -2.45 -25.99 -17.11
N LEU A 77 -2.58 -25.39 -15.92
CA LEU A 77 -3.17 -24.05 -15.76
C LEU A 77 -2.08 -22.98 -15.62
N ASN A 78 -1.14 -23.21 -14.71
CA ASN A 78 -0.01 -22.35 -14.44
C ASN A 78 1.23 -23.21 -14.12
N MET A 79 2.39 -22.60 -14.26
CA MET A 79 3.66 -23.18 -13.84
C MET A 79 4.31 -22.27 -12.82
N THR A 80 4.88 -22.88 -11.79
CA THR A 80 5.68 -22.20 -10.79
C THR A 80 7.10 -22.71 -10.91
N THR A 81 8.05 -21.80 -10.86
CA THR A 81 9.47 -22.14 -10.78
C THR A 81 10.12 -21.34 -9.67
N SER A 82 11.17 -21.88 -9.07
CA SER A 82 12.00 -21.13 -8.14
C SER A 82 13.10 -20.42 -8.91
N VAL A 83 13.32 -19.16 -8.60
CA VAL A 83 14.43 -18.36 -9.12
C VAL A 83 15.21 -17.77 -7.95
N LEU A 84 16.47 -17.43 -8.20
CA LEU A 84 17.32 -16.74 -7.25
C LEU A 84 17.23 -15.23 -7.52
N PHE A 85 16.88 -14.45 -6.50
CA PHE A 85 16.99 -12.99 -6.53
C PHE A 85 18.33 -12.56 -6.00
N TYR A 86 18.91 -11.46 -6.51
CA TYR A 86 20.17 -10.93 -5.98
C TYR A 86 20.17 -9.40 -5.99
N ASN A 87 20.93 -8.81 -5.07
CA ASN A 87 21.16 -7.36 -5.04
C ASN A 87 22.25 -6.98 -6.05
N LYS A 88 21.91 -6.16 -7.06
CA LYS A 88 22.84 -5.71 -8.12
C LYS A 88 23.99 -4.85 -7.61
N ASP A 89 23.83 -4.19 -6.46
CA ASP A 89 24.91 -3.42 -5.82
C ASP A 89 25.98 -4.32 -5.20
N ILE A 90 25.63 -5.58 -4.91
CA ILE A 90 26.50 -6.59 -4.27
C ILE A 90 27.03 -7.58 -5.30
N VAL A 91 26.14 -8.12 -6.16
CA VAL A 91 26.48 -9.12 -7.18
C VAL A 91 26.42 -8.46 -8.55
N THR A 92 27.58 -8.02 -9.04
CA THR A 92 27.72 -7.33 -10.34
C THR A 92 27.60 -8.28 -11.54
N THR A 93 28.08 -9.52 -11.38
CA THR A 93 27.96 -10.58 -12.38
C THR A 93 27.25 -11.77 -11.74
N PRO A 94 26.02 -12.12 -12.19
CA PRO A 94 25.28 -13.25 -11.64
C PRO A 94 26.01 -14.57 -11.93
N PRO A 95 26.12 -15.48 -10.94
CA PRO A 95 26.75 -16.77 -11.14
C PRO A 95 25.92 -17.64 -12.09
N THR A 96 26.60 -18.30 -13.02
CA THR A 96 25.99 -19.22 -14.01
C THR A 96 26.23 -20.69 -13.69
N SER A 97 26.98 -20.96 -12.61
CA SER A 97 27.26 -22.30 -12.10
C SER A 97 27.22 -22.36 -10.57
N TRP A 98 27.02 -23.55 -10.01
CA TRP A 98 27.07 -23.77 -8.55
C TRP A 98 28.41 -23.34 -7.94
N GLN A 99 29.51 -23.54 -8.67
CA GLN A 99 30.84 -23.17 -8.20
C GLN A 99 31.02 -21.65 -8.15
N GLU A 100 30.55 -20.91 -9.17
CA GLU A 100 30.53 -19.44 -9.14
C GLU A 100 29.64 -18.92 -8.01
N TRP A 101 28.48 -19.56 -7.81
CA TRP A 101 27.53 -19.19 -6.76
C TRP A 101 28.13 -19.32 -5.37
N LEU A 102 28.73 -20.48 -5.06
CA LEU A 102 29.40 -20.74 -3.78
C LEU A 102 30.61 -19.82 -3.54
N ASN A 103 31.25 -19.34 -4.62
CA ASN A 103 32.40 -18.45 -4.55
C ASN A 103 32.02 -16.97 -4.63
N THR A 104 30.73 -16.62 -4.70
CA THR A 104 30.31 -15.21 -4.75
C THR A 104 30.55 -14.57 -3.38
N PRO A 105 31.37 -13.51 -3.27
CA PRO A 105 31.81 -12.99 -1.98
C PRO A 105 30.65 -12.35 -1.19
N VAL A 106 30.52 -12.76 0.08
CA VAL A 106 29.57 -12.19 1.05
C VAL A 106 30.34 -11.24 1.98
N SER A 107 29.93 -9.98 2.10
CA SER A 107 30.47 -9.07 3.11
C SER A 107 29.52 -8.97 4.31
N GLY A 108 29.81 -9.72 5.37
CA GLY A 108 29.12 -9.64 6.65
C GLY A 108 27.98 -10.66 6.85
N HIS A 109 27.60 -10.85 8.10
CA HIS A 109 26.67 -11.89 8.58
C HIS A 109 25.18 -11.49 8.54
N ASN A 110 24.88 -10.25 8.09
CA ASN A 110 23.52 -9.71 8.01
C ASN A 110 23.04 -9.47 6.56
N GLN A 111 23.76 -10.00 5.56
CA GLN A 111 23.38 -9.86 4.15
C GLN A 111 23.01 -11.24 3.60
N SER A 112 21.84 -11.35 2.99
CA SER A 112 21.54 -12.47 2.10
C SER A 112 21.91 -12.09 0.67
N LEU A 113 22.80 -12.85 0.03
CA LEU A 113 23.07 -12.66 -1.41
C LEU A 113 21.87 -13.07 -2.27
N PHE A 114 21.09 -14.03 -1.77
CA PHE A 114 19.95 -14.60 -2.47
C PHE A 114 18.77 -14.86 -1.53
N ASP A 115 17.61 -14.30 -1.86
CA ASP A 115 16.39 -14.49 -1.07
C ASP A 115 15.28 -15.20 -1.87
N GLY A 116 14.39 -15.87 -1.16
CA GLY A 116 13.18 -16.48 -1.72
C GLY A 116 12.02 -15.49 -1.71
N ILE A 117 11.08 -15.65 -2.63
CA ILE A 117 9.85 -14.84 -2.62
C ILE A 117 8.92 -15.37 -1.52
N GLY A 118 8.78 -14.62 -0.43
CA GLY A 118 7.73 -14.80 0.58
C GLY A 118 6.51 -13.90 0.34
N THR A 119 5.49 -14.05 1.18
CA THR A 119 4.33 -13.14 1.28
C THR A 119 4.75 -11.83 1.92
N GLY A 120 5.30 -10.91 1.13
CA GLY A 120 5.67 -9.58 1.58
C GLY A 120 6.76 -8.98 0.71
N GLY A 121 6.47 -7.85 0.08
CA GLY A 121 7.48 -7.05 -0.61
C GLY A 121 7.62 -7.28 -2.10
N TYR A 122 6.58 -7.75 -2.79
CA TYR A 122 6.61 -7.93 -4.24
C TYR A 122 5.71 -6.92 -4.95
N ALA A 123 6.29 -5.98 -5.70
CA ALA A 123 5.55 -4.96 -6.44
C ALA A 123 5.17 -5.37 -7.87
N GLY A 124 5.58 -6.57 -8.32
CA GLY A 124 5.26 -7.10 -9.65
C GLY A 124 6.49 -7.44 -10.50
N TRP A 125 6.21 -8.02 -11.67
CA TRP A 125 7.20 -8.33 -12.70
C TRP A 125 7.35 -7.10 -13.59
N PHE A 126 8.56 -6.84 -14.08
CA PHE A 126 8.90 -5.74 -14.96
C PHE A 126 9.66 -6.25 -16.18
N THR A 127 9.50 -5.60 -17.33
CA THR A 127 10.16 -6.01 -18.58
C THR A 127 11.50 -5.32 -18.81
N ASP A 128 11.87 -4.36 -17.95
CA ASP A 128 13.08 -3.56 -18.01
C ASP A 128 13.90 -3.68 -16.71
N PRO A 129 15.24 -3.66 -16.80
CA PRO A 129 16.12 -3.80 -15.64
C PRO A 129 16.02 -2.64 -14.64
N GLU A 130 15.49 -1.49 -15.05
CA GLU A 130 15.21 -0.29 -14.24
C GLU A 130 13.90 -0.37 -13.45
N LEU A 131 13.09 -1.42 -13.66
CA LEU A 131 11.84 -1.67 -12.94
C LEU A 131 10.78 -0.56 -13.13
N THR A 132 10.66 -0.05 -14.36
CA THR A 132 9.74 1.05 -14.72
C THR A 132 8.53 0.63 -15.55
N ILE A 133 8.64 -0.49 -16.28
CA ILE A 133 7.60 -1.04 -17.16
C ILE A 133 7.08 -2.34 -16.55
N ALA A 134 5.94 -2.27 -15.87
CA ALA A 134 5.29 -3.45 -15.31
C ALA A 134 4.87 -4.42 -16.43
N TYR A 135 5.18 -5.70 -16.25
CA TYR A 135 4.76 -6.76 -17.13
C TYR A 135 3.25 -6.93 -17.07
N VAL A 136 2.62 -6.90 -18.25
CA VAL A 136 1.21 -7.21 -18.43
C VAL A 136 1.13 -8.60 -19.08
N PRO A 137 0.50 -9.59 -18.41
CA PRO A 137 0.37 -10.94 -18.96
C PRO A 137 -0.26 -10.95 -20.36
N GLY A 138 0.36 -11.71 -21.28
CA GLY A 138 -0.10 -11.83 -22.67
C GLY A 138 0.47 -13.06 -23.37
N LEU A 139 0.15 -13.23 -24.65
CA LEU A 139 0.68 -14.32 -25.47
C LEU A 139 2.20 -14.14 -25.64
N LEU A 140 2.98 -15.11 -25.18
CA LEU A 140 4.42 -15.13 -25.36
C LEU A 140 4.76 -15.70 -26.74
N THR A 141 5.33 -14.88 -27.62
CA THR A 141 5.75 -15.30 -28.98
C THR A 141 7.27 -15.53 -29.09
N ALA A 142 8.01 -15.25 -28.01
CA ALA A 142 9.45 -15.42 -27.89
C ALA A 142 9.85 -15.50 -26.40
N ASP A 143 11.11 -15.83 -26.13
CA ASP A 143 11.68 -15.80 -24.78
C ASP A 143 11.57 -14.40 -24.18
N LEU A 144 11.24 -14.32 -22.88
CA LEU A 144 11.03 -13.07 -22.16
C LEU A 144 11.89 -13.04 -20.90
N THR A 145 12.64 -11.96 -20.72
CA THR A 145 13.32 -11.65 -19.45
C THR A 145 12.40 -10.79 -18.59
N LEU A 146 12.18 -11.23 -17.35
CA LEU A 146 11.41 -10.49 -16.34
C LEU A 146 12.30 -10.14 -15.15
N TYR A 147 12.09 -8.95 -14.61
CA TYR A 147 12.75 -8.44 -13.42
C TYR A 147 11.72 -8.33 -12.30
N GLY A 148 11.95 -8.99 -11.16
CA GLY A 148 11.07 -8.83 -10.01
C GLY A 148 11.47 -7.62 -9.19
N LYS A 149 10.50 -6.75 -8.90
CA LYS A 149 10.71 -5.60 -8.01
C LYS A 149 10.43 -6.02 -6.58
N TYR A 150 11.50 -6.22 -5.81
CA TYR A 150 11.40 -6.31 -4.36
C TYR A 150 11.23 -4.90 -3.78
N VAL A 151 10.23 -4.75 -2.93
CA VAL A 151 10.02 -3.58 -2.10
C VAL A 151 10.11 -4.09 -0.68
N GLU A 152 11.17 -3.71 0.04
CA GLU A 152 11.30 -4.09 1.44
C GLU A 152 10.06 -3.61 2.20
N SER A 153 9.35 -4.54 2.84
CA SER A 153 8.29 -4.19 3.77
C SER A 153 8.93 -3.41 4.92
N GLN A 154 8.57 -2.14 5.06
CA GLN A 154 9.04 -1.28 6.15
C GLN A 154 7.93 -1.06 7.15
N ASP A 155 8.32 -0.81 8.40
CA ASP A 155 7.40 -0.33 9.42
C ASP A 155 6.65 0.89 8.90
N THR A 156 5.32 0.84 9.00
CA THR A 156 4.46 1.82 8.35
C THR A 156 3.44 2.35 9.35
N THR A 157 3.36 3.67 9.45
CA THR A 157 2.25 4.33 10.16
C THR A 157 1.11 4.55 9.18
N LEU A 158 0.01 3.81 9.36
CA LEU A 158 -1.24 4.04 8.65
C LEU A 158 -1.95 5.25 9.25
N ILE A 159 -2.44 6.13 8.41
CA ILE A 159 -3.17 7.34 8.77
C ILE A 159 -4.56 7.29 8.14
N PHE A 160 -5.56 7.59 8.96
CA PHE A 160 -6.92 7.88 8.52
C PHE A 160 -7.17 9.37 8.73
N TYR A 161 -7.53 10.08 7.66
CA TYR A 161 -7.77 11.52 7.69
C TYR A 161 -9.22 11.83 7.32
N ASP A 162 -9.98 12.31 8.31
CA ASP A 162 -11.38 12.68 8.24
C ASP A 162 -11.60 14.11 8.79
N PRO A 163 -11.13 15.15 8.07
CA PRO A 163 -11.12 16.50 8.60
C PRO A 163 -12.53 17.05 8.86
N ASN A 164 -13.51 16.65 8.05
CA ASN A 164 -14.93 16.97 8.26
C ASN A 164 -15.63 16.09 9.30
N LYS A 165 -14.94 15.11 9.91
CA LYS A 165 -15.49 14.21 10.94
C LYS A 165 -16.76 13.49 10.49
N VAL A 166 -16.79 13.07 9.22
CA VAL A 166 -17.92 12.40 8.61
C VAL A 166 -18.12 11.01 9.22
N LEU A 167 -17.03 10.32 9.54
CA LEU A 167 -17.05 9.00 10.17
C LEU A 167 -17.25 9.09 11.68
N SER A 168 -16.44 9.91 12.36
CA SER A 168 -16.47 10.01 13.82
C SER A 168 -16.04 11.40 14.30
N SER A 169 -16.73 11.91 15.32
CA SER A 169 -16.27 13.08 16.07
C SER A 169 -15.36 12.74 17.25
N GLY A 170 -15.22 11.44 17.56
CA GLY A 170 -14.46 10.90 18.70
C GLY A 170 -13.40 9.92 18.23
N ASP A 171 -13.37 8.74 18.83
CA ASP A 171 -12.42 7.68 18.48
C ASP A 171 -12.77 7.01 17.16
N VAL A 172 -11.74 6.50 16.49
CA VAL A 172 -11.85 5.67 15.29
C VAL A 172 -11.13 4.36 15.57
N TYR A 173 -11.76 3.26 15.19
CA TYR A 173 -11.26 1.91 15.29
C TYR A 173 -10.88 1.39 13.90
N LEU A 174 -9.84 0.57 13.88
CA LEU A 174 -9.26 -0.02 12.70
C LEU A 174 -9.40 -1.54 12.78
N TYR A 175 -10.17 -2.10 11.84
CA TYR A 175 -10.28 -3.53 11.62
C TYR A 175 -9.57 -3.91 10.32
N THR A 176 -8.79 -4.99 10.33
CA THR A 176 -7.90 -5.34 9.21
C THR A 176 -7.80 -6.83 8.97
N TRP A 177 -7.56 -7.20 7.71
CA TRP A 177 -7.25 -8.57 7.31
C TRP A 177 -6.36 -8.63 6.07
N ASP A 178 -5.44 -9.59 6.05
CA ASP A 178 -4.64 -9.89 4.86
C ASP A 178 -5.41 -10.79 3.86
N GLY A 179 -4.82 -11.07 2.70
CA GLY A 179 -5.41 -11.92 1.67
C GLY A 179 -5.70 -13.36 2.12
N ASP A 180 -5.04 -13.82 3.19
CA ASP A 180 -5.27 -15.12 3.83
C ASP A 180 -6.37 -15.07 4.90
N GLY A 181 -6.94 -13.89 5.17
CA GLY A 181 -7.99 -13.67 6.16
C GLY A 181 -7.49 -13.60 7.60
N ARG A 182 -6.18 -13.51 7.83
CA ARG A 182 -5.61 -13.29 9.16
C ARG A 182 -5.92 -11.86 9.59
N LYS A 183 -6.49 -11.73 10.79
CA LYS A 183 -6.90 -10.45 11.34
C LYS A 183 -5.75 -9.82 12.12
N ILE A 184 -5.14 -8.76 11.58
CA ILE A 184 -3.94 -8.17 12.17
C ILE A 184 -4.27 -7.33 13.40
N THR A 185 -5.31 -6.51 13.33
CA THR A 185 -5.79 -5.70 14.46
C THR A 185 -6.74 -6.45 15.39
N GLY A 186 -6.72 -7.79 15.38
CA GLY A 186 -7.56 -8.62 16.23
C GLY A 186 -8.97 -8.87 15.68
N ASN A 187 -9.84 -9.44 16.49
CA ASN A 187 -11.24 -9.64 16.11
C ASN A 187 -12.01 -8.32 16.10
N TRP A 188 -13.08 -8.25 15.30
CA TRP A 188 -14.03 -7.13 15.35
C TRP A 188 -14.39 -6.77 16.80
N PRO A 189 -14.33 -5.49 17.22
CA PRO A 189 -14.17 -4.25 16.43
C PRO A 189 -12.73 -3.85 16.04
N GLY A 190 -11.75 -4.75 16.10
CA GLY A 190 -10.36 -4.38 15.82
C GLY A 190 -9.77 -3.52 16.95
N THR A 191 -8.89 -2.57 16.60
CA THR A 191 -8.15 -1.75 17.58
C THR A 191 -8.41 -0.26 17.42
N ALA A 192 -8.51 0.47 18.53
CA ALA A 192 -8.59 1.92 18.51
C ALA A 192 -7.30 2.54 17.93
N MET A 193 -7.47 3.46 16.98
CA MET A 193 -6.38 4.28 16.45
C MET A 193 -6.02 5.39 17.43
N PHE A 194 -4.77 5.87 17.36
CA PHE A 194 -4.36 7.07 18.10
C PHE A 194 -5.00 8.30 17.47
N ASN A 195 -5.82 9.01 18.24
CA ASN A 195 -6.47 10.25 17.83
C ASN A 195 -5.57 11.46 18.12
N HIS A 196 -5.17 12.19 17.08
CA HIS A 196 -4.34 13.40 17.19
C HIS A 196 -5.14 14.70 17.07
N GLY A 197 -6.48 14.62 17.06
CA GLY A 197 -7.37 15.73 16.78
C GLY A 197 -7.45 16.06 15.28
N PHE A 198 -8.30 17.04 14.94
CA PHE A 198 -8.48 17.54 13.56
C PHE A 198 -8.78 16.44 12.51
N GLY A 199 -9.42 15.35 12.94
CA GLY A 199 -9.73 14.22 12.05
C GLY A 199 -8.53 13.38 11.67
N TYR A 200 -7.38 13.54 12.34
CA TYR A 200 -6.13 12.86 12.00
C TYR A 200 -5.87 11.71 12.99
N TYR A 201 -5.96 10.48 12.50
CA TYR A 201 -5.81 9.26 13.30
C TYR A 201 -4.67 8.42 12.77
N SER A 202 -3.94 7.71 13.65
CA SER A 202 -2.84 6.85 13.22
C SER A 202 -2.79 5.50 13.91
N TRP A 203 -2.26 4.51 13.21
CA TRP A 203 -1.92 3.20 13.75
C TRP A 203 -0.58 2.72 13.18
N PHE A 204 0.27 2.17 14.03
CA PHE A 204 1.59 1.67 13.64
C PHE A 204 1.53 0.18 13.28
N PHE A 205 2.01 -0.17 12.09
CA PHE A 205 2.24 -1.54 11.66
C PHE A 205 3.73 -1.82 11.61
N HIS A 206 4.14 -2.91 12.24
CA HIS A 206 5.44 -3.49 11.96
C HIS A 206 5.40 -4.12 10.57
N ALA A 207 6.50 -4.04 9.81
CA ALA A 207 6.67 -4.62 8.47
C ALA A 207 6.13 -6.05 8.32
N ALA A 208 6.30 -6.88 9.35
CA ALA A 208 5.87 -8.28 9.38
C ALA A 208 4.33 -8.48 9.45
N TYR A 209 3.58 -7.41 9.70
CA TYR A 209 2.14 -7.43 9.92
C TYR A 209 1.40 -6.43 9.02
N LEU A 210 2.00 -6.04 7.89
CA LEU A 210 1.26 -5.27 6.89
C LEU A 210 0.05 -6.08 6.41
N THR A 211 -1.03 -5.36 6.13
CA THR A 211 -2.33 -5.94 5.80
C THR A 211 -2.79 -5.40 4.45
N GLU A 212 -3.70 -6.12 3.81
CA GLU A 212 -4.20 -5.76 2.47
C GLU A 212 -5.52 -5.01 2.54
N ASN A 213 -6.32 -5.25 3.57
CA ASN A 213 -7.67 -4.71 3.67
C ASN A 213 -7.90 -4.05 5.02
N VAL A 214 -8.62 -2.93 5.00
CA VAL A 214 -8.90 -2.11 6.17
C VAL A 214 -10.37 -1.67 6.19
N ILE A 215 -10.91 -1.55 7.40
CA ILE A 215 -12.16 -0.85 7.70
C ILE A 215 -11.88 0.12 8.84
N PHE A 216 -12.24 1.38 8.62
CA PHE A 216 -12.33 2.41 9.65
C PHE A 216 -13.76 2.53 10.13
N HIS A 217 -13.98 2.56 11.44
CA HIS A 217 -15.32 2.70 12.03
C HIS A 217 -15.31 3.36 13.40
N ASP A 218 -16.46 3.86 13.85
CA ASP A 218 -16.61 4.57 15.13
C ASP A 218 -17.02 3.67 16.31
N ASN A 219 -17.28 2.39 16.04
CA ASN A 219 -17.81 1.41 17.00
C ASN A 219 -19.18 1.81 17.60
N ALA A 220 -19.90 2.71 16.92
CA ALA A 220 -21.24 3.18 17.26
C ALA A 220 -22.23 3.05 16.07
N GLY A 221 -21.76 2.51 14.93
CA GLY A 221 -22.60 2.13 13.78
C GLY A 221 -22.16 2.76 12.46
N ASN A 222 -21.25 3.73 12.48
CA ASN A 222 -20.67 4.32 11.27
C ASN A 222 -19.38 3.59 10.90
N GLN A 223 -19.27 3.18 9.64
CA GLN A 223 -18.09 2.53 9.10
C GLN A 223 -17.88 2.87 7.63
N THR A 224 -16.63 2.80 7.20
CA THR A 224 -16.27 2.70 5.79
C THR A 224 -16.70 1.33 5.23
N GLY A 225 -16.75 1.21 3.90
CA GLY A 225 -16.80 -0.11 3.27
C GLY A 225 -15.45 -0.82 3.37
N ASP A 226 -15.36 -2.03 2.84
CA ASP A 226 -14.10 -2.75 2.73
C ASP A 226 -13.16 -1.98 1.78
N ILE A 227 -12.04 -1.49 2.31
CA ILE A 227 -11.05 -0.74 1.54
C ILE A 227 -9.81 -1.61 1.35
N VAL A 228 -9.34 -1.74 0.11
CA VAL A 228 -8.02 -2.30 -0.19
C VAL A 228 -6.97 -1.23 0.06
N TRP A 229 -5.96 -1.54 0.88
CA TRP A 229 -4.83 -0.67 1.15
C TRP A 229 -3.92 -0.61 -0.08
N GLU A 230 -3.82 0.56 -0.69
CA GLU A 230 -2.90 0.78 -1.81
C GLU A 230 -1.43 0.65 -1.41
N ILE A 231 -0.71 -0.19 -2.16
CA ILE A 231 0.72 -0.46 -1.97
C ILE A 231 1.52 0.85 -2.07
N GLY A 232 2.40 1.08 -1.08
CA GLY A 232 3.29 2.24 -1.03
C GLY A 232 2.61 3.55 -0.59
N LYS A 233 1.33 3.49 -0.20
CA LYS A 233 0.59 4.61 0.40
C LYS A 233 0.34 4.33 1.88
N ASN A 234 0.09 5.37 2.67
CA ASN A 234 -0.15 5.23 4.10
C ASN A 234 -1.15 6.24 4.68
N VAL A 235 -1.81 7.04 3.83
CA VAL A 235 -2.86 7.97 4.26
C VAL A 235 -4.11 7.71 3.45
N TYR A 236 -5.21 7.36 4.13
CA TYR A 236 -6.54 7.33 3.53
C TYR A 236 -7.29 8.62 3.82
N HIS A 237 -7.76 9.30 2.78
CA HIS A 237 -8.53 10.54 2.87
C HIS A 237 -10.03 10.22 2.80
N GLN A 238 -10.75 10.38 3.91
CA GLN A 238 -12.16 10.02 4.02
C GLN A 238 -13.07 10.83 3.09
N GLU A 239 -12.72 12.09 2.81
CA GLU A 239 -13.56 12.99 1.99
C GLU A 239 -13.53 12.64 0.51
N THR A 240 -12.37 12.22 0.02
CA THR A 240 -12.13 11.93 -1.39
C THR A 240 -12.14 10.43 -1.68
N GLY A 241 -11.99 9.59 -0.65
CA GLY A 241 -11.86 8.14 -0.78
C GLY A 241 -10.54 7.71 -1.43
N THR A 242 -9.48 8.51 -1.31
CA THR A 242 -8.20 8.30 -2.02
C THR A 242 -7.04 8.01 -1.08
N TRP A 243 -6.06 7.26 -1.57
CA TRP A 243 -4.80 7.00 -0.86
C TRP A 243 -3.67 7.94 -1.27
N THR A 244 -2.89 8.41 -0.28
CA THR A 244 -1.66 9.18 -0.51
C THR A 244 -0.53 8.69 0.40
N PHE A 245 0.67 9.22 0.18
CA PHE A 245 1.85 8.86 0.95
C PHE A 245 2.37 10.08 1.70
N VAL A 246 2.74 9.87 2.96
CA VAL A 246 3.54 10.81 3.76
C VAL A 246 4.67 10.05 4.45
N SER A 247 5.82 10.71 4.58
CA SER A 247 6.96 10.15 5.31
C SER A 247 6.72 10.16 6.83
N GLU A 248 7.50 9.36 7.57
CA GLU A 248 7.45 9.34 9.04
C GLU A 248 7.73 10.72 9.65
N VAL A 249 8.71 11.46 9.09
CA VAL A 249 9.02 12.83 9.54
C VAL A 249 7.85 13.78 9.29
N HIS A 250 7.14 13.65 8.17
CA HIS A 250 5.96 14.46 7.89
C HIS A 250 4.81 14.13 8.87
N HIS A 251 4.60 12.84 9.18
CA HIS A 251 3.63 12.43 10.19
C HIS A 251 3.95 13.03 11.57
N LYS A 252 5.18 12.88 12.06
CA LYS A 252 5.62 13.45 13.35
C LYS A 252 5.48 14.98 13.38
N ALA A 253 5.84 15.65 12.29
CA ALA A 253 5.66 17.09 12.14
C ALA A 253 4.18 17.47 12.19
N THR A 254 3.30 16.73 11.49
CA THR A 254 1.85 16.96 11.49
C THR A 254 1.26 16.80 12.88
N VAL A 255 1.62 15.74 13.62
CA VAL A 255 1.16 15.51 15.00
C VAL A 255 1.53 16.67 15.92
N TYR A 256 2.76 17.18 15.82
CA TYR A 256 3.15 18.36 16.57
C TYR A 256 2.39 19.62 16.11
N ALA A 257 2.23 19.80 14.80
CA ALA A 257 1.59 20.97 14.22
C ALA A 257 0.08 21.05 14.55
N SER A 258 -0.60 19.91 14.71
CA SER A 258 -1.97 19.85 15.25
C SER A 258 -2.10 20.52 16.62
N LYS A 259 -1.07 20.42 17.48
CA LYS A 259 -1.06 21.10 18.78
C LYS A 259 -0.97 22.62 18.63
N ILE A 260 -0.24 23.11 17.63
CA ILE A 260 -0.22 24.55 17.31
C ILE A 260 -1.65 24.99 16.97
N LEU A 261 -2.35 24.26 16.10
CA LEU A 261 -3.73 24.57 15.72
C LEU A 261 -4.68 24.55 16.93
N GLU A 262 -4.55 23.56 17.81
CA GLU A 262 -5.34 23.44 19.04
C GLU A 262 -5.14 24.66 19.96
N LYS A 263 -3.88 24.97 20.28
CA LYS A 263 -3.51 26.07 21.18
C LYS A 263 -3.72 27.46 20.59
N THR A 264 -4.03 27.53 19.31
CA THR A 264 -4.32 28.77 18.59
C THR A 264 -5.72 28.79 18.00
N ALA A 265 -6.62 27.91 18.46
CA ALA A 265 -7.99 27.84 17.96
C ALA A 265 -8.79 29.13 18.17
N THR A 266 -8.41 29.95 19.15
CA THR A 266 -9.00 31.27 19.44
C THR A 266 -8.43 32.41 18.58
N CYS A 267 -7.48 32.12 17.69
CA CYS A 267 -6.91 33.12 16.77
C CYS A 267 -8.02 33.66 15.86
N ASP A 268 -8.31 34.95 15.93
CA ASP A 268 -9.27 35.59 15.03
C ASP A 268 -8.59 35.94 13.69
N ALA A 269 -9.28 35.69 12.58
CA ALA A 269 -8.78 36.05 11.26
C ALA A 269 -8.54 37.57 11.12
N THR A 270 -9.25 38.38 11.93
CA THR A 270 -9.21 39.84 11.94
C THR A 270 -8.07 40.44 12.77
N GLY A 271 -7.57 39.74 13.81
CA GLY A 271 -6.70 40.29 14.87
C GLY A 271 -7.12 41.64 15.41
N ALA A 272 -8.41 41.81 15.64
CA ALA A 272 -8.96 42.99 16.29
C ALA A 272 -8.67 42.96 17.80
N ALA A 273 -8.54 41.78 18.39
CA ALA A 273 -8.08 41.56 19.76
C ALA A 273 -7.14 40.35 19.82
N ASN A 274 -6.06 40.45 20.59
CA ASN A 274 -5.18 39.30 20.83
C ASN A 274 -5.85 38.33 21.82
N ASN A 275 -6.39 37.23 21.30
CA ASN A 275 -7.01 36.16 22.08
C ASN A 275 -6.10 34.93 22.25
N LEU A 276 -4.80 35.08 22.01
CA LEU A 276 -3.82 34.01 22.13
C LEU A 276 -3.13 34.05 23.50
N ASN A 277 -2.86 32.88 24.05
CA ASN A 277 -2.18 32.71 25.31
C ASN A 277 -0.66 32.67 25.09
N ALA A 278 0.04 33.74 25.43
CA ALA A 278 1.48 33.86 25.23
C ALA A 278 2.30 32.79 26.00
N PRO A 279 1.98 32.42 27.26
CA PRO A 279 2.58 31.27 27.92
C PRO A 279 2.38 29.92 27.20
N GLU A 280 1.18 29.63 26.69
CA GLU A 280 0.97 28.39 25.92
C GLU A 280 1.84 28.35 24.66
N TRP A 281 2.07 29.50 24.02
CA TRP A 281 2.95 29.60 22.86
C TRP A 281 4.43 29.53 23.22
N ASN A 282 4.90 30.42 24.09
CA ASN A 282 6.32 30.64 24.38
C ASN A 282 6.92 29.59 25.30
N GLU A 283 6.09 28.88 26.06
CA GLU A 283 6.56 27.87 27.01
C GLU A 283 6.04 26.49 26.61
N THR A 284 4.72 26.31 26.50
CA THR A 284 4.18 24.96 26.28
C THR A 284 4.55 24.41 24.90
N LEU A 285 4.24 25.13 23.82
CA LEU A 285 4.59 24.70 22.47
C LEU A 285 6.11 24.70 22.25
N ALA A 286 6.80 25.75 22.70
CA ALA A 286 8.25 25.88 22.53
C ALA A 286 9.03 24.78 23.27
N ASN A 287 8.69 24.46 24.52
CA ASN A 287 9.37 23.39 25.28
C ASN A 287 9.05 22.02 24.67
N GLN A 288 7.82 21.76 24.23
CA GLN A 288 7.51 20.52 23.52
C GLN A 288 8.32 20.38 22.22
N TYR A 289 8.51 21.47 21.47
CA TYR A 289 9.38 21.47 20.31
C TYR A 289 10.83 21.17 20.70
N ASN A 290 11.38 21.91 21.67
CA ASN A 290 12.79 21.81 22.05
C ASN A 290 13.15 20.48 22.72
N ASP A 291 12.28 19.96 23.58
CA ASP A 291 12.62 18.86 24.48
C ASP A 291 12.11 17.50 23.97
N SER A 292 11.02 17.50 23.19
CA SER A 292 10.33 16.25 22.81
C SER A 292 10.50 15.84 21.35
N LEU A 293 10.91 16.75 20.46
CA LEU A 293 11.09 16.43 19.04
C LEU A 293 12.55 16.12 18.69
N ASP A 294 12.71 15.12 17.82
CA ASP A 294 14.01 14.75 17.25
C ASP A 294 14.53 15.82 16.27
N PRO A 295 15.86 15.87 16.03
CA PRO A 295 16.47 16.87 15.14
C PRO A 295 15.93 16.88 13.71
N THR A 296 15.55 15.72 13.16
CA THR A 296 15.05 15.60 11.78
C THR A 296 13.65 16.23 11.67
N THR A 297 12.76 15.94 12.61
CA THR A 297 11.42 16.55 12.67
C THR A 297 11.50 18.06 12.89
N LYS A 298 12.43 18.54 13.73
CA LYS A 298 12.69 19.98 13.92
C LYS A 298 13.09 20.67 12.62
N ALA A 299 14.07 20.11 11.90
CA ALA A 299 14.51 20.64 10.61
C ALA A 299 13.38 20.65 9.56
N TYR A 300 12.52 19.62 9.58
CA TYR A 300 11.36 19.53 8.69
C TYR A 300 10.34 20.63 8.99
N LEU A 301 9.95 20.83 10.26
CA LEU A 301 9.03 21.90 10.67
C LEU A 301 9.53 23.30 10.31
N LYS A 302 10.84 23.54 10.37
CA LYS A 302 11.45 24.83 10.01
C LYS A 302 11.23 25.19 8.53
N THR A 303 11.14 24.20 7.65
CA THR A 303 11.08 24.38 6.18
C THR A 303 9.75 23.92 5.57
N ALA A 304 8.84 23.39 6.39
CA ALA A 304 7.51 22.96 5.95
C ALA A 304 6.74 24.10 5.26
N VAL A 305 6.02 23.75 4.20
CA VAL A 305 5.19 24.68 3.43
C VAL A 305 4.16 25.32 4.35
N ALA A 306 3.95 26.63 4.22
CA ALA A 306 2.87 27.35 4.89
C ALA A 306 1.81 27.71 3.85
N ASP A 307 0.71 26.98 3.84
CA ASP A 307 -0.41 27.17 2.92
C ASP A 307 -1.73 26.91 3.65
N SER A 308 -2.62 27.90 3.65
CA SER A 308 -3.94 27.79 4.29
C SER A 308 -4.88 26.80 3.60
N ASN A 309 -4.58 26.41 2.36
CA ASN A 309 -5.35 25.41 1.60
C ASN A 309 -4.61 24.07 1.47
N GLY A 310 -3.42 23.95 2.07
CA GLY A 310 -2.61 22.74 2.03
C GLY A 310 -3.11 21.65 2.98
N ASP A 311 -2.27 20.66 3.22
CA ASP A 311 -2.53 19.65 4.26
C ASP A 311 -2.53 20.24 5.68
N LEU A 312 -2.85 19.41 6.67
CA LEU A 312 -2.97 19.85 8.07
C LEU A 312 -1.67 20.48 8.61
N LEU A 313 -0.51 19.97 8.19
CA LEU A 313 0.78 20.57 8.54
C LEU A 313 0.92 21.94 7.90
N ALA A 314 0.62 22.07 6.61
CA ALA A 314 0.73 23.33 5.89
C ALA A 314 -0.20 24.42 6.43
N GLN A 315 -1.43 24.04 6.81
CA GLN A 315 -2.39 24.93 7.47
C GLN A 315 -1.87 25.40 8.84
N ALA A 316 -1.29 24.48 9.61
CA ALA A 316 -0.68 24.81 10.90
C ALA A 316 0.52 25.75 10.75
N MET A 317 1.37 25.53 9.73
CA MET A 317 2.50 26.41 9.43
C MET A 317 2.03 27.78 8.96
N ALA A 318 0.98 27.86 8.14
CA ALA A 318 0.36 29.12 7.76
C ALA A 318 -0.16 29.90 8.98
N ARG A 319 -0.78 29.20 9.95
CA ARG A 319 -1.22 29.82 11.20
C ARG A 319 -0.04 30.26 12.07
N TYR A 320 0.99 29.44 12.16
CA TYR A 320 2.21 29.77 12.91
C TYR A 320 2.84 31.06 12.37
N ASP A 321 3.08 31.09 11.06
CA ASP A 321 3.73 32.21 10.39
C ASP A 321 2.89 33.49 10.51
N TYR A 322 1.57 33.38 10.41
CA TYR A 322 0.64 34.50 10.63
C TYR A 322 0.75 35.08 12.05
N ILE A 323 0.78 34.24 13.08
CA ILE A 323 0.82 34.69 14.49
C ILE A 323 2.11 35.45 14.77
N VAL A 324 3.26 34.88 14.39
CA VAL A 324 4.57 35.52 14.58
C VAL A 324 4.63 36.84 13.81
N LYS A 325 4.13 36.85 12.57
CA LYS A 325 4.08 38.04 11.72
C LYS A 325 3.21 39.16 12.29
N LYS A 326 2.03 38.82 12.79
CA LYS A 326 1.01 39.79 13.20
C LYS A 326 1.30 40.40 14.57
N TYR A 327 1.66 39.56 15.54
CA TYR A 327 1.82 39.97 16.93
C TYR A 327 3.28 40.21 17.33
N GLY A 328 4.22 39.82 16.47
CA GLY A 328 5.65 40.07 16.64
C GLY A 328 6.35 39.09 17.57
N THR A 329 7.64 38.91 17.34
CA THR A 329 8.49 37.94 18.07
C THR A 329 8.70 38.28 19.54
N ALA A 330 8.48 39.53 19.94
CA ALA A 330 8.54 39.96 21.33
C ALA A 330 7.37 39.41 22.16
N MET A 331 6.20 39.17 21.54
CA MET A 331 5.03 38.61 22.21
C MET A 331 4.89 37.11 21.94
N PHE A 332 5.18 36.67 20.72
CA PHE A 332 5.10 35.27 20.31
C PHE A 332 6.40 34.86 19.60
N SER A 333 7.27 34.17 20.33
CA SER A 333 8.59 33.77 19.87
C SER A 333 8.54 32.93 18.58
N ASN A 334 9.51 33.16 17.70
CA ASN A 334 9.74 32.30 16.53
C ASN A 334 10.56 31.05 16.95
N PHE A 335 10.02 30.25 17.87
CA PHE A 335 10.72 29.08 18.41
C PHE A 335 10.98 27.96 17.37
N LEU A 336 10.25 27.93 16.25
CA LEU A 336 10.54 27.03 15.12
C LEU A 336 11.68 27.54 14.23
N ASP A 337 12.14 28.78 14.44
CA ASP A 337 13.16 29.45 13.64
C ASP A 337 12.82 29.49 12.15
N ARG A 338 11.52 29.69 11.84
CA ARG A 338 11.01 29.74 10.46
C ARG A 338 11.33 31.10 9.81
N THR A 339 11.46 31.11 8.49
CA THR A 339 11.61 32.36 7.74
C THR A 339 10.24 32.99 7.52
N ILE A 340 9.95 34.09 8.21
CA ILE A 340 8.63 34.75 8.18
C ILE A 340 8.60 35.87 7.12
N PRO A 341 7.63 35.90 6.20
CA PRO A 341 7.49 36.97 5.21
C PRO A 341 7.23 38.34 5.86
N ALA A 342 7.75 39.40 5.25
CA ALA A 342 7.53 40.77 5.70
C ALA A 342 6.04 41.15 5.80
N SER A 343 5.70 42.08 6.69
CA SER A 343 4.34 42.60 6.87
C SER A 343 3.75 43.11 5.54
N GLY A 344 2.51 42.71 5.22
CA GLY A 344 1.85 43.05 3.96
C GLY A 344 2.05 42.06 2.80
N SER A 345 3.08 41.21 2.82
CA SER A 345 3.20 40.14 1.82
C SER A 345 2.15 39.04 2.06
N PRO A 346 1.49 38.49 1.03
CA PRO A 346 0.73 37.26 1.20
C PRO A 346 1.64 36.14 1.74
N LEU A 347 1.07 35.19 2.48
CA LEU A 347 1.77 33.94 2.75
C LEU A 347 1.95 33.26 1.38
N VAL A 348 3.14 33.36 0.79
CA VAL A 348 3.46 32.73 -0.49
C VAL A 348 4.26 31.47 -0.21
N SER A 349 3.71 30.34 -0.66
CA SER A 349 4.34 29.02 -0.75
C SER A 349 5.55 29.09 -1.68
N ASN A 350 6.74 28.71 -1.21
CA ASN A 350 7.90 28.63 -2.09
C ASN A 350 7.86 27.29 -2.86
N GLU A 351 7.70 27.36 -4.17
CA GLU A 351 8.08 26.27 -5.07
C GLU A 351 9.60 26.06 -4.99
N GLY A 352 10.04 24.80 -4.92
CA GLY A 352 11.39 24.41 -5.32
C GLY A 352 12.25 23.66 -4.31
N THR A 353 11.87 22.43 -3.96
CA THR A 353 12.76 21.25 -4.05
C THR A 353 11.90 19.97 -4.18
N ASN A 354 12.04 19.32 -5.32
CA ASN A 354 11.45 18.05 -5.79
C ASN A 354 10.79 17.11 -4.75
N ASN A 355 9.45 17.05 -4.80
CA ASN A 355 8.61 15.83 -4.95
C ASN A 355 7.10 16.09 -4.74
N ALA A 356 6.63 17.34 -4.83
CA ALA A 356 5.20 17.69 -4.72
C ALA A 356 4.45 17.77 -6.07
N LEU A 357 5.14 17.60 -7.21
CA LEU A 357 4.55 17.69 -8.55
C LEU A 357 4.12 16.31 -9.10
N VAL A 358 3.11 15.69 -8.48
CA VAL A 358 2.29 14.65 -9.15
C VAL A 358 0.78 14.81 -8.89
N MET A 359 0.34 15.58 -7.89
CA MET A 359 -1.08 15.57 -7.51
C MET A 359 -2.00 16.57 -8.25
N GLY A 360 -1.49 17.41 -9.15
CA GLY A 360 -2.30 18.45 -9.81
C GLY A 360 -2.83 18.13 -11.22
N ALA A 361 -2.33 17.10 -11.91
CA ALA A 361 -2.55 16.95 -13.36
C ALA A 361 -3.50 15.81 -13.79
N PHE A 362 -3.98 14.95 -12.88
CA PHE A 362 -4.85 13.81 -13.26
C PHE A 362 -6.35 14.09 -13.18
N ILE A 363 -6.78 15.28 -12.75
CA ILE A 363 -8.20 15.61 -12.55
C ILE A 363 -8.98 15.84 -13.86
N VAL A 364 -8.33 15.98 -15.02
CA VAL A 364 -9.04 16.24 -16.30
C VAL A 364 -9.14 15.02 -17.23
N MET A 365 -8.39 13.94 -17.02
CA MET A 365 -8.47 12.75 -17.91
C MET A 365 -9.40 11.62 -17.42
N ALA A 366 -9.89 11.67 -16.17
CA ALA A 366 -10.82 10.65 -15.65
C ALA A 366 -12.28 10.84 -16.12
N LEU A 367 -12.67 12.02 -16.59
CA LEU A 367 -14.05 12.30 -17.03
C LEU A 367 -14.32 11.94 -18.50
N VAL A 368 -13.31 11.67 -19.32
CA VAL A 368 -13.51 11.28 -20.73
C VAL A 368 -13.63 9.75 -20.91
N ALA A 369 -13.09 8.94 -19.98
CA ALA A 369 -13.18 7.48 -20.08
C ALA A 369 -14.56 6.92 -19.68
N LEU A 370 -15.27 7.56 -18.74
CA LEU A 370 -16.58 7.10 -18.26
C LEU A 370 -17.76 7.42 -19.21
N ALA A 371 -17.58 8.35 -20.15
CA ALA A 371 -18.57 8.63 -21.19
C ALA A 371 -18.49 7.64 -22.37
N GLY A 372 -17.34 6.97 -22.59
CA GLY A 372 -17.13 6.03 -23.69
C GLY A 372 -17.73 4.64 -23.47
N PHE A 373 -17.93 4.22 -22.22
CA PHE A 373 -18.34 2.84 -21.91
C PHE A 373 -19.87 2.62 -21.88
N LYS A 374 -20.68 3.69 -21.85
CA LYS A 374 -22.16 3.60 -21.87
C LYS A 374 -22.80 3.70 -23.26
N LEU A 375 -22.02 3.92 -24.32
CA LEU A 375 -22.54 4.09 -25.69
C LEU A 375 -22.40 2.84 -26.60
N ILE A 376 -21.83 1.73 -26.13
CA ILE A 376 -21.57 0.52 -26.96
C ILE A 376 -22.38 -0.72 -26.46
N SER A 377 -23.55 -0.54 -25.86
CA SER A 377 -24.41 -1.68 -25.46
C SER A 377 -25.86 -1.61 -25.97
N LYS A 378 -26.10 -1.01 -27.14
CA LYS A 378 -27.42 -1.11 -27.79
C LYS A 378 -27.37 -1.26 -29.31
N LYS A 379 -28.05 -2.32 -29.77
CA LYS A 379 -28.28 -2.83 -31.14
C LYS A 379 -27.20 -3.82 -31.59
N HIS A 380 -27.52 -5.10 -31.81
CA HIS A 380 -28.42 -5.53 -32.89
C HIS A 380 -29.36 -6.69 -32.50
N ARG A 381 -30.63 -6.54 -32.89
CA ARG A 381 -31.63 -7.60 -33.11
C ARG A 381 -32.07 -7.51 -34.58
N TYR A 382 -32.35 -8.67 -35.18
CA TYR A 382 -32.88 -8.94 -36.53
C TYR A 382 -31.90 -8.66 -37.69
N HIS A 383 -31.74 -9.53 -38.70
CA HIS A 383 -32.62 -10.57 -39.26
C HIS A 383 -31.99 -11.96 -39.35
#